data_AF-A0A820CAA8-F1
#
_entry.id   AF-A0A820CAA8-F1
#
_cell.length_a   1.000
_cell.length_b   1.000
_cell.length_c   1.000
_cell.angle_alpha   90.00
_cell.angle_beta   90.00
_cell.angle_gamma   90.00
#
_symmetry.space_group_name_H-M   'P 1'
#
loop_
_entity.id
_entity.type
_entity.pdbx_description
1 polymer ?
#
loop_
_entity_poly.entity_id
_entity_poly.type
_entity_poly.pdbx_seq_one_letter_code
_entity_poly.pdbx_strand_id
1 'polypeptide(L)'
;AVGNLENRPGRRGTWAGYNTEGFGLIELTTFAEDIGAVPILAVYAGYSLDGKAVPQDQLQPFIDEVVKELDFLTASANDNRMAALRKQLGRSEPFDIRYVEIGNEDWLGAAINTYDYRWTTFYNVLSKRYPNITFIATTAKTINYPPAVDDHFYQVPLFFIENFRRYENVPRSGPRVLIGEFAVINDDDSQITNPFGPGRLAYPSIKSAVAESVFRIGFERNSDIIFGGCYAPILQNIDNTQWTPSFIVFNTTSVVKSTSYLAQKMFGENLGNVILYSAATNNTITHRSVEKGQEGDGKLGNLYFIATKRTNDNTLIVKLVNVDPTDILINAQIQGSTTSSTGVAYILTAGSGVDPSTVHNTMLNPNAASITEQSVSARNGTWSITVPSWSVVVVTLTL
;
A
#
# COMPACT_ATOMS: atom_id res chain seq x y z
N ALA A 1 21.32 11.08 -6.13
CA ALA A 1 22.26 12.08 -6.69
C ALA A 1 21.53 13.32 -7.24
N VAL A 2 22.22 14.45 -7.43
CA VAL A 2 21.70 15.68 -8.08
C VAL A 2 22.75 16.30 -9.03
N GLY A 3 22.34 17.20 -9.93
CA GLY A 3 23.25 17.92 -10.84
C GLY A 3 23.50 17.23 -12.19
N ASN A 4 24.48 17.71 -12.95
CA ASN A 4 24.80 17.19 -14.29
C ASN A 4 25.15 15.70 -14.24
N LEU A 5 24.67 14.93 -15.23
CA LEU A 5 24.88 13.48 -15.33
C LEU A 5 26.37 13.11 -15.33
N GLU A 6 27.22 13.90 -15.99
CA GLU A 6 28.68 13.69 -16.05
C GLU A 6 29.35 13.70 -14.67
N ASN A 7 28.73 14.32 -13.67
CA ASN A 7 29.22 14.40 -12.29
C ASN A 7 28.53 13.41 -11.35
N ARG A 8 27.60 12.58 -11.86
CA ARG A 8 26.94 11.54 -11.05
C ARG A 8 27.78 10.27 -11.17
N PRO A 9 28.45 9.83 -10.10
CA PRO A 9 29.38 8.69 -10.18
C PRO A 9 28.66 7.38 -10.46
N GLY A 10 27.36 7.30 -10.18
CA GLY A 10 26.63 6.04 -10.10
C GLY A 10 27.09 5.19 -8.91
N ARG A 11 26.47 4.02 -8.74
CA ARG A 11 26.82 3.06 -7.69
C ARG A 11 26.33 1.66 -8.03
N ARG A 12 26.88 0.65 -7.34
CA ARG A 12 26.26 -0.68 -7.32
C ARG A 12 25.02 -0.66 -6.42
N GLY A 13 23.93 -1.22 -6.91
CA GLY A 13 22.70 -1.42 -6.13
C GLY A 13 22.78 -2.66 -5.23
N THR A 14 21.69 -2.92 -4.49
CA THR A 14 21.50 -4.13 -3.67
C THR A 14 20.87 -5.29 -4.43
N TRP A 15 20.34 -5.03 -5.63
CA TRP A 15 19.78 -6.01 -6.55
C TRP A 15 20.76 -6.32 -7.69
N ALA A 16 20.35 -6.14 -8.96
CA ALA A 16 21.22 -6.36 -10.10
C ALA A 16 21.79 -5.05 -10.69
N GLY A 17 23.02 -5.14 -11.19
CA GLY A 17 23.62 -4.14 -12.07
C GLY A 17 24.15 -2.88 -11.39
N TYR A 18 24.41 -1.88 -12.23
CA TYR A 18 24.95 -0.57 -11.83
C TYR A 18 23.85 0.48 -11.99
N ASN A 19 23.64 1.28 -10.95
CA ASN A 19 22.70 2.39 -10.95
C ASN A 19 23.46 3.62 -11.44
N THR A 20 23.04 4.18 -12.57
CA THR A 20 23.66 5.37 -13.16
C THR A 20 23.37 6.65 -12.36
N GLU A 21 22.37 6.60 -11.47
CA GLU A 21 21.83 7.75 -10.74
C GLU A 21 21.25 8.85 -11.66
N GLY A 22 20.89 8.48 -12.91
CA GLY A 22 20.22 9.40 -13.84
C GLY A 22 18.79 9.77 -13.43
N PHE A 23 18.07 8.82 -12.83
CA PHE A 23 16.82 9.08 -12.11
C PHE A 23 17.16 9.31 -10.63
N GLY A 24 17.55 10.54 -10.31
CA GLY A 24 18.04 10.95 -9.00
C GLY A 24 16.95 11.64 -8.17
N LEU A 25 17.40 12.40 -7.17
CA LEU A 25 16.49 12.97 -6.16
C LEU A 25 15.51 13.98 -6.77
N ILE A 26 16.00 14.87 -7.64
CA ILE A 26 15.15 15.88 -8.29
C ILE A 26 14.22 15.24 -9.31
N GLU A 27 14.68 14.24 -10.05
CA GLU A 27 13.84 13.54 -11.04
C GLU A 27 12.72 12.75 -10.35
N LEU A 28 13.02 12.02 -9.26
CA LEU A 28 12.04 11.26 -8.49
C LEU A 28 10.99 12.15 -7.83
N THR A 29 11.42 13.24 -7.19
CA THR A 29 10.50 14.16 -6.49
C THR A 29 9.66 14.99 -7.46
N THR A 30 10.22 15.38 -8.61
CA THR A 30 9.44 16.01 -9.69
C THR A 30 8.43 15.02 -10.26
N PHE A 31 8.82 13.77 -10.52
CA PHE A 31 7.88 12.74 -10.98
C PHE A 31 6.73 12.54 -10.00
N ALA A 32 6.99 12.52 -8.69
CA ALA A 32 5.95 12.42 -7.67
C ALA A 32 4.97 13.61 -7.75
N GLU A 33 5.46 14.84 -7.90
CA GLU A 33 4.61 16.02 -8.11
C GLU A 33 3.78 15.93 -9.41
N ASP A 34 4.40 15.52 -10.52
CA ASP A 34 3.76 15.43 -11.84
C ASP A 34 2.59 14.45 -11.85
N ILE A 35 2.64 13.39 -11.03
CA ILE A 35 1.54 12.42 -10.87
C ILE A 35 0.58 12.78 -9.73
N GLY A 36 0.76 13.93 -9.08
CA GLY A 36 -0.06 14.39 -7.95
C GLY A 36 0.14 13.60 -6.65
N ALA A 37 1.27 12.90 -6.51
CA ALA A 37 1.62 12.13 -5.32
C ALA A 37 2.37 13.00 -4.28
N VAL A 38 2.34 12.53 -3.04
CA VAL A 38 3.16 13.07 -1.95
C VAL A 38 4.24 12.03 -1.62
N PRO A 39 5.54 12.38 -1.68
CA PRO A 39 6.61 11.46 -1.38
C PRO A 39 6.61 11.00 0.09
N ILE A 40 6.91 9.72 0.30
CA ILE A 40 7.45 9.19 1.55
C ILE A 40 8.94 8.94 1.28
N LEU A 41 9.80 9.77 1.86
CA LEU A 41 11.24 9.75 1.55
C LEU A 41 11.98 8.87 2.57
N ALA A 42 12.53 7.75 2.13
CA ALA A 42 13.46 6.98 2.95
C ALA A 42 14.84 7.63 2.95
N VAL A 43 15.48 7.70 4.13
CA VAL A 43 16.82 8.25 4.32
C VAL A 43 17.75 7.20 4.93
N TYR A 44 19.02 7.22 4.53
CA TYR A 44 20.01 6.26 5.07
C TYR A 44 20.21 6.48 6.58
N ALA A 45 20.06 5.41 7.36
CA ALA A 45 20.11 5.45 8.83
C ALA A 45 21.33 4.74 9.42
N GLY A 46 22.44 4.66 8.71
CA GLY A 46 23.71 4.14 9.24
C GLY A 46 23.79 2.61 9.34
N TYR A 47 22.99 1.85 8.59
CA TYR A 47 23.10 0.40 8.47
C TYR A 47 23.09 -0.04 7.00
N SER A 48 23.95 -0.99 6.65
CA SER A 48 24.11 -1.50 5.29
C SER A 48 23.92 -3.01 5.24
N LEU A 49 23.47 -3.54 4.09
CA LEU A 49 23.21 -4.98 3.90
C LEU A 49 24.47 -5.86 3.90
N ASP A 50 25.66 -5.28 4.01
CA ASP A 50 26.90 -6.02 4.34
C ASP A 50 27.04 -6.31 5.85
N GLY A 51 25.98 -6.03 6.63
CA GLY A 51 25.88 -6.34 8.05
C GLY A 51 26.52 -5.30 8.98
N LYS A 52 26.93 -4.15 8.44
CA LYS A 52 27.64 -3.12 9.22
C LYS A 52 26.70 -2.01 9.66
N ALA A 53 26.79 -1.69 10.95
CA ALA A 53 26.21 -0.49 11.54
C ALA A 53 27.31 0.53 11.83
N VAL A 54 27.05 1.80 11.54
CA VAL A 54 27.92 2.92 11.93
C VAL A 54 27.84 3.10 13.45
N PRO A 55 29.00 3.17 14.16
CA PRO A 55 29.01 3.45 15.60
C PRO A 55 28.28 4.74 15.96
N GLN A 56 27.64 4.78 17.12
CA GLN A 56 26.79 5.90 17.54
C GLN A 56 27.51 7.27 17.49
N ASP A 57 28.77 7.32 17.93
CA ASP A 57 29.62 8.51 17.96
C ASP A 57 30.11 8.95 16.56
N GLN A 58 29.85 8.14 15.53
CA GLN A 58 30.24 8.38 14.13
C GLN A 58 29.02 8.64 13.22
N LEU A 59 27.81 8.76 13.77
CA LEU A 59 26.60 9.00 12.99
C LEU A 59 26.48 10.43 12.43
N GLN A 60 27.19 11.40 13.02
CA GLN A 60 27.01 12.82 12.70
C GLN A 60 27.17 13.14 11.20
N PRO A 61 28.20 12.64 10.47
CA PRO A 61 28.33 12.93 9.04
C PRO A 61 27.14 12.43 8.20
N PHE A 62 26.54 11.30 8.57
CA PHE A 62 25.37 10.74 7.89
C PHE A 62 24.11 11.55 8.18
N ILE A 63 23.96 12.03 9.43
CA ILE A 63 22.88 12.96 9.80
C ILE A 63 23.02 14.26 9.03
N ASP A 64 24.23 14.80 8.88
CA ASP A 64 24.49 16.02 8.11
C ASP A 64 24.15 15.85 6.62
N GLU A 65 24.34 14.65 6.05
CA GLU A 65 23.91 14.33 4.68
C GLU A 65 22.38 14.34 4.56
N VAL A 66 21.67 13.72 5.48
CA VAL A 66 20.19 13.77 5.51
C VAL A 66 19.69 15.20 5.72
N VAL A 67 20.35 16.00 6.56
CA VAL A 67 20.03 17.41 6.72
C VAL A 67 20.22 18.17 5.40
N LYS A 68 21.30 17.93 4.66
CA LYS A 68 21.52 18.54 3.34
C LYS A 68 20.45 18.11 2.33
N GLU A 69 20.05 16.84 2.34
CA GLU A 69 18.98 16.32 1.49
C GLU A 69 17.64 16.99 1.78
N LEU A 70 17.25 17.07 3.05
CA LEU A 70 15.99 17.71 3.45
C LEU A 70 16.04 19.23 3.25
N ASP A 71 17.16 19.90 3.50
CA ASP A 71 17.34 21.31 3.17
C ASP A 71 17.22 21.54 1.65
N PHE A 72 17.80 20.65 0.83
CA PHE A 72 17.67 20.70 -0.63
C PHE A 72 16.20 20.58 -1.06
N LEU A 73 15.44 19.69 -0.44
CA LEU A 73 14.05 19.46 -0.82
C LEU A 73 13.08 20.51 -0.27
N THR A 74 13.24 20.93 0.98
CA THR A 74 12.17 21.61 1.73
C THR A 74 12.47 23.06 2.08
N ALA A 75 13.73 23.50 2.08
CA ALA A 75 14.06 24.86 2.48
C ALA A 75 13.58 25.89 1.45
N SER A 76 13.28 27.11 1.93
CA SER A 76 12.93 28.23 1.06
C SER A 76 14.11 28.65 0.18
N ALA A 77 13.86 29.16 -1.02
CA ALA A 77 14.85 29.31 -2.11
C ALA A 77 16.14 30.10 -1.75
N ASN A 78 16.12 30.92 -0.70
CA ASN A 78 17.26 31.75 -0.29
C ASN A 78 17.74 31.45 1.15
N ASP A 79 17.27 30.36 1.75
CA ASP A 79 17.50 30.06 3.18
C ASP A 79 18.90 29.50 3.43
N ASN A 80 19.35 28.55 2.60
CA ASN A 80 20.63 27.89 2.76
C ASN A 80 21.26 27.46 1.43
N ARG A 81 22.49 26.94 1.50
CA ARG A 81 23.27 26.51 0.32
C ARG A 81 22.57 25.43 -0.50
N MET A 82 21.81 24.53 0.14
CA MET A 82 21.15 23.44 -0.56
C MET A 82 19.90 23.92 -1.31
N ALA A 83 19.14 24.86 -0.74
CA ALA A 83 18.09 25.59 -1.47
C ALA A 83 18.65 26.37 -2.67
N ALA A 84 19.79 27.05 -2.50
CA ALA A 84 20.46 27.74 -3.60
C ALA A 84 20.90 26.76 -4.71
N LEU A 85 21.37 25.56 -4.34
CA LEU A 85 21.69 24.49 -5.29
C LEU A 85 20.43 24.00 -6.03
N ARG A 86 19.32 23.73 -5.32
CA ARG A 86 18.04 23.34 -5.95
C ARG A 86 17.60 24.37 -6.99
N LYS A 87 17.69 25.66 -6.63
CA LYS A 87 17.39 26.78 -7.53
C LYS A 87 18.32 26.81 -8.75
N GLN A 88 19.62 26.63 -8.57
CA GLN A 88 20.58 26.55 -9.68
C GLN A 88 20.27 25.40 -10.63
N LEU A 89 19.74 24.29 -10.11
CA LEU A 89 19.29 23.13 -10.89
C LEU A 89 17.91 23.30 -11.52
N GLY A 90 17.34 24.51 -11.49
CA GLY A 90 16.10 24.85 -12.20
C GLY A 90 14.83 24.79 -11.35
N ARG A 91 14.92 24.50 -10.04
CA ARG A 91 13.76 24.42 -9.15
C ARG A 91 13.87 25.37 -7.95
N SER A 92 13.19 26.50 -8.01
CA SER A 92 13.17 27.47 -6.90
C SER A 92 12.26 27.02 -5.76
N GLU A 93 11.07 26.52 -6.08
CA GLU A 93 10.06 26.13 -5.08
C GLU A 93 10.47 24.87 -4.31
N PRO A 94 10.21 24.80 -3.00
CA PRO A 94 10.38 23.58 -2.23
C PRO A 94 9.45 22.48 -2.74
N PHE A 95 9.83 21.24 -2.47
CA PHE A 95 9.00 20.05 -2.64
C PHE A 95 8.17 19.82 -1.36
N ASP A 96 6.98 19.25 -1.53
CA ASP A 96 6.10 18.87 -0.42
C ASP A 96 6.51 17.53 0.20
N ILE A 97 7.44 17.58 1.15
CA ILE A 97 7.90 16.40 1.91
C ILE A 97 7.23 16.39 3.29
N ARG A 98 6.23 15.54 3.47
CA ARG A 98 5.47 15.40 4.73
C ARG A 98 5.91 14.20 5.58
N TYR A 99 6.53 13.21 4.94
CA TYR A 99 6.89 11.93 5.55
C TYR A 99 8.33 11.58 5.22
N VAL A 100 9.09 11.19 6.24
CA VAL A 100 10.47 10.70 6.10
C VAL A 100 10.62 9.40 6.88
N GLU A 101 11.04 8.34 6.21
CA GLU A 101 11.36 7.06 6.83
C GLU A 101 12.85 6.99 7.16
N ILE A 102 13.20 6.68 8.42
CA ILE A 102 14.59 6.65 8.87
C ILE A 102 15.10 5.21 8.80
N GLY A 103 15.72 4.85 7.68
CA GLY A 103 16.25 3.51 7.42
C GLY A 103 15.39 2.72 6.44
N ASN A 104 15.58 1.41 6.44
CA ASN A 104 14.73 0.44 5.75
C ASN A 104 14.92 -0.93 6.41
N GLU A 105 13.83 -1.60 6.77
CA GLU A 105 13.83 -2.97 7.30
C GLU A 105 14.79 -3.24 8.47
N ASP A 106 14.93 -2.30 9.42
CA ASP A 106 15.89 -2.42 10.53
C ASP A 106 15.51 -3.49 11.58
N TRP A 107 14.48 -4.31 11.32
CA TRP A 107 14.21 -5.54 12.05
C TRP A 107 14.98 -6.76 11.53
N LEU A 108 15.62 -6.65 10.36
CA LEU A 108 16.31 -7.78 9.71
C LEU A 108 17.73 -7.99 10.25
N GLY A 109 18.07 -9.26 10.47
CA GLY A 109 19.42 -9.68 10.80
C GLY A 109 20.02 -8.93 11.99
N ALA A 110 21.21 -8.36 11.80
CA ALA A 110 21.92 -7.62 12.85
C ALA A 110 21.45 -6.16 13.01
N ALA A 111 20.61 -5.64 12.10
CA ALA A 111 20.17 -4.25 12.12
C ALA A 111 19.43 -3.90 13.43
N ILE A 112 18.61 -4.84 13.92
CA ILE A 112 17.77 -4.68 15.11
C ILE A 112 18.60 -4.37 16.37
N ASN A 113 19.83 -4.88 16.44
CA ASN A 113 20.72 -4.69 17.60
C ASN A 113 21.27 -3.27 17.72
N THR A 114 21.08 -2.44 16.68
CA THR A 114 21.65 -1.09 16.61
C THR A 114 20.62 -0.02 16.32
N TYR A 115 19.41 -0.40 15.92
CA TYR A 115 18.41 0.56 15.46
C TYR A 115 17.99 1.54 16.55
N ASP A 116 17.95 1.14 17.82
CA ASP A 116 17.58 2.04 18.93
C ASP A 116 18.45 3.30 19.00
N TYR A 117 19.78 3.15 19.01
CA TYR A 117 20.67 4.32 19.04
C TYR A 117 20.70 5.05 17.69
N ARG A 118 20.57 4.34 16.56
CA ARG A 118 20.56 4.97 15.23
C ARG A 118 19.30 5.83 15.09
N TRP A 119 18.12 5.25 15.23
CA TRP A 119 16.85 5.97 15.27
C TRP A 119 16.91 7.17 16.21
N THR A 120 17.28 6.95 17.48
CA THR A 120 17.27 8.02 18.48
C THR A 120 18.20 9.17 18.10
N THR A 121 19.39 8.88 17.56
CA THR A 121 20.35 9.92 17.17
C THR A 121 19.87 10.71 15.95
N PHE A 122 19.36 10.03 14.90
CA PHE A 122 18.78 10.70 13.73
C PHE A 122 17.52 11.48 14.10
N TYR A 123 16.54 10.84 14.73
CA TYR A 123 15.25 11.43 15.08
C TYR A 123 15.40 12.68 15.96
N ASN A 124 16.29 12.66 16.96
CA ASN A 124 16.50 13.80 17.86
C ASN A 124 17.00 15.07 17.15
N VAL A 125 17.76 14.92 16.07
CA VAL A 125 18.24 16.04 15.26
C VAL A 125 17.16 16.46 14.26
N LEU A 126 16.63 15.49 13.51
CA LEU A 126 15.72 15.75 12.40
C LEU A 126 14.36 16.29 12.87
N SER A 127 13.77 15.74 13.93
CA SER A 127 12.48 16.20 14.47
C SER A 127 12.52 17.64 15.00
N LYS A 128 13.66 18.09 15.52
CA LYS A 128 13.83 19.48 15.98
C LYS A 128 13.96 20.45 14.82
N ARG A 129 14.66 20.04 13.75
CA ARG A 129 14.90 20.88 12.57
C ARG A 129 13.69 20.93 11.63
N TYR A 130 12.95 19.82 11.53
CA TYR A 130 11.83 19.65 10.61
C TYR A 130 10.55 19.24 11.37
N PRO A 131 10.01 20.10 12.24
CA PRO A 131 8.88 19.75 13.12
C PRO A 131 7.57 19.43 12.38
N ASN A 132 7.47 19.78 11.10
CA ASN A 132 6.30 19.51 10.27
C ASN A 132 6.38 18.18 9.49
N ILE A 133 7.50 17.46 9.59
CA ILE A 133 7.68 16.14 8.97
C ILE A 133 7.29 15.06 9.97
N THR A 134 6.45 14.12 9.55
CA THR A 134 6.22 12.89 10.29
C THR A 134 7.35 11.90 9.99
N PHE A 135 8.13 11.56 11.01
CA PHE A 135 9.18 10.56 10.89
C PHE A 135 8.65 9.16 11.16
N ILE A 136 8.99 8.22 10.27
CA ILE A 136 8.53 6.84 10.27
C ILE A 136 9.71 5.95 10.68
N ALA A 137 9.54 5.19 11.76
CA ALA A 137 10.47 4.15 12.15
C ALA A 137 10.22 2.89 11.32
N THR A 138 11.27 2.19 10.95
CA THR A 138 11.15 0.91 10.23
C THR A 138 10.78 -0.22 11.18
N THR A 139 10.91 -0.03 12.50
CA THR A 139 10.39 -0.99 13.48
C THR A 139 10.07 -0.35 14.81
N ALA A 140 9.01 -0.83 15.46
CA ALA A 140 8.65 -0.49 16.83
C ALA A 140 9.11 -1.54 17.86
N LYS A 141 9.86 -2.57 17.45
CA LYS A 141 10.32 -3.64 18.36
C LYS A 141 11.32 -3.16 19.40
N THR A 142 12.16 -2.20 19.05
CA THR A 142 13.19 -1.61 19.91
C THR A 142 12.96 -0.13 20.18
N ILE A 143 12.01 0.50 19.46
CA ILE A 143 11.75 1.94 19.53
C ILE A 143 10.47 2.19 20.33
N ASN A 144 10.58 2.99 21.38
CA ASN A 144 9.44 3.38 22.19
C ASN A 144 8.69 4.55 21.52
N TYR A 145 7.42 4.32 21.16
CA TYR A 145 6.47 5.34 20.69
C TYR A 145 6.99 6.25 19.56
N PRO A 146 7.46 5.70 18.41
CA PRO A 146 7.73 6.54 17.25
C PRO A 146 6.43 7.23 16.76
N PRO A 147 6.50 8.37 16.03
CA PRO A 147 5.29 9.00 15.48
C PRO A 147 4.53 8.08 14.51
N ALA A 148 5.28 7.35 13.70
CA ALA A 148 4.76 6.33 12.80
C ALA A 148 5.73 5.15 12.70
N VAL A 149 5.23 3.98 12.28
CA VAL A 149 6.01 2.77 12.00
C VAL A 149 5.64 2.19 10.64
N ASP A 150 6.61 1.58 9.96
CA ASP A 150 6.42 0.82 8.74
C ASP A 150 6.35 -0.70 9.00
N ASP A 151 5.31 -1.34 8.50
CA ASP A 151 5.06 -2.79 8.55
C ASP A 151 5.17 -3.41 7.13
N HIS A 152 5.97 -4.46 6.98
CA HIS A 152 6.12 -5.19 5.71
C HIS A 152 5.55 -6.62 5.78
N PHE A 153 4.83 -7.05 4.74
CA PHE A 153 4.22 -8.39 4.66
C PHE A 153 4.38 -9.04 3.26
N TYR A 154 5.23 -10.05 3.18
CA TYR A 154 5.33 -10.94 2.01
C TYR A 154 4.90 -12.35 2.39
N GLN A 155 3.71 -12.75 1.96
CA GLN A 155 3.05 -13.94 2.51
C GLN A 155 2.17 -14.68 1.48
N VAL A 156 1.50 -15.74 1.94
CA VAL A 156 0.50 -16.51 1.17
C VAL A 156 -0.93 -15.92 1.34
N PRO A 157 -1.91 -16.21 0.45
CA PRO A 157 -3.28 -15.71 0.56
C PRO A 157 -3.92 -15.88 1.94
N LEU A 158 -3.78 -17.05 2.55
CA LEU A 158 -4.37 -17.37 3.86
C LEU A 158 -3.94 -16.37 4.94
N PHE A 159 -2.68 -15.95 4.96
CA PHE A 159 -2.19 -14.97 5.92
C PHE A 159 -2.96 -13.65 5.81
N PHE A 160 -3.13 -13.12 4.60
CA PHE A 160 -3.81 -11.84 4.38
C PHE A 160 -5.30 -11.93 4.74
N ILE A 161 -5.93 -13.06 4.46
CA ILE A 161 -7.33 -13.33 4.79
C ILE A 161 -7.51 -13.42 6.32
N GLU A 162 -6.69 -14.21 7.01
CA GLU A 162 -6.76 -14.38 8.47
C GLU A 162 -6.38 -13.12 9.24
N ASN A 163 -5.53 -12.26 8.66
CA ASN A 163 -5.11 -11.00 9.27
C ASN A 163 -6.04 -9.81 8.93
N PHE A 164 -7.25 -10.04 8.41
CA PHE A 164 -8.27 -9.01 8.18
C PHE A 164 -8.46 -8.08 9.41
N ARG A 165 -8.52 -8.66 10.62
CA ARG A 165 -8.74 -7.92 11.88
C ARG A 165 -7.46 -7.47 12.58
N ARG A 166 -6.29 -7.63 11.96
CA ARG A 166 -4.97 -7.41 12.60
C ARG A 166 -4.87 -6.11 13.39
N TYR A 167 -5.38 -5.02 12.82
CA TYR A 167 -5.25 -3.67 13.39
C TYR A 167 -6.41 -3.25 14.30
N GLU A 168 -7.47 -4.07 14.43
CA GLU A 168 -8.64 -3.71 15.24
C GLU A 168 -8.33 -3.55 16.73
N ASN A 169 -7.31 -4.25 17.23
CA ASN A 169 -6.91 -4.24 18.64
C ASN A 169 -5.63 -3.45 18.92
N VAL A 170 -5.06 -2.76 17.91
CA VAL A 170 -3.87 -1.93 18.12
C VAL A 170 -4.26 -0.68 18.94
N PRO A 171 -3.50 -0.30 20.00
CA PRO A 171 -3.79 0.90 20.78
C PRO A 171 -3.73 2.17 19.94
N ARG A 172 -4.79 2.99 20.02
CA ARG A 172 -4.88 4.27 19.27
C ARG A 172 -3.99 5.38 19.83
N SER A 173 -3.40 5.17 21.00
CA SER A 173 -2.36 6.03 21.58
C SER A 173 -0.94 5.68 21.10
N GLY A 174 -0.79 4.61 20.30
CA GLY A 174 0.49 4.18 19.74
C GLY A 174 0.88 4.92 18.45
N PRO A 175 1.97 4.48 17.78
CA PRO A 175 2.36 5.01 16.48
C PRO A 175 1.24 4.85 15.45
N ARG A 176 1.15 5.80 14.51
CA ARG A 176 0.44 5.53 13.24
C ARG A 176 1.20 4.46 12.44
N VAL A 177 0.51 3.79 11.53
CA VAL A 177 1.10 2.67 10.79
C VAL A 177 1.02 2.93 9.29
N LEU A 178 2.17 2.78 8.64
CA LEU A 178 2.30 2.58 7.21
C LEU A 178 2.43 1.08 6.97
N ILE A 179 1.72 0.53 5.98
CA ILE A 179 2.03 -0.80 5.46
C ILE A 179 2.84 -0.58 4.17
N GLY A 180 4.12 -0.27 4.31
CA GLY A 180 4.99 0.24 3.26
C GLY A 180 5.38 -0.81 2.23
N GLU A 181 5.26 -2.09 2.58
CA GLU A 181 5.40 -3.17 1.62
C GLU A 181 4.41 -4.30 1.91
N PHE A 182 3.61 -4.67 0.93
CA PHE A 182 2.90 -5.94 0.98
C PHE A 182 2.68 -6.57 -0.38
N ALA A 183 2.73 -7.90 -0.42
CA ALA A 183 2.27 -8.69 -1.56
C ALA A 183 2.01 -10.13 -1.13
N VAL A 184 1.01 -10.75 -1.76
CA VAL A 184 0.97 -12.20 -1.83
C VAL A 184 2.05 -12.65 -2.81
N ILE A 185 2.99 -13.48 -2.34
CA ILE A 185 4.14 -13.90 -3.15
C ILE A 185 4.07 -15.37 -3.59
N ASN A 186 3.15 -16.14 -3.01
CA ASN A 186 3.00 -17.57 -3.26
C ASN A 186 1.55 -17.96 -3.00
N ASP A 187 0.88 -18.59 -3.97
CA ASP A 187 -0.55 -18.96 -3.85
C ASP A 187 -0.80 -20.28 -3.11
N ASP A 188 0.25 -21.03 -2.80
CA ASP A 188 0.19 -22.26 -2.01
C ASP A 188 0.22 -21.94 -0.50
N ASP A 189 -0.94 -22.01 0.14
CA ASP A 189 -1.09 -21.72 1.56
C ASP A 189 -0.30 -22.68 2.48
N SER A 190 0.13 -23.85 1.96
CA SER A 190 1.05 -24.73 2.69
C SER A 190 2.43 -24.10 2.91
N GLN A 191 2.77 -23.03 2.16
CA GLN A 191 4.01 -22.29 2.26
C GLN A 191 3.95 -21.13 3.28
N ILE A 192 2.93 -21.04 4.14
CA ILE A 192 2.80 -19.93 5.11
C ILE A 192 4.03 -19.75 6.04
N THR A 193 4.77 -20.84 6.31
CA THR A 193 6.00 -20.82 7.13
C THR A 193 7.24 -20.45 6.33
N ASN A 194 7.21 -20.56 5.00
CA ASN A 194 8.28 -20.14 4.10
C ASN A 194 7.69 -19.68 2.75
N PRO A 195 7.08 -18.49 2.69
CA PRO A 195 6.40 -18.02 1.48
C PRO A 195 7.36 -17.78 0.30
N PHE A 196 8.67 -17.74 0.59
CA PHE A 196 9.76 -17.65 -0.38
C PHE A 196 10.15 -19.00 -1.01
N GLY A 197 9.54 -20.10 -0.58
CA GLY A 197 9.79 -21.45 -1.06
C GLY A 197 9.26 -21.74 -2.48
N PRO A 198 9.19 -23.03 -2.85
CA PRO A 198 8.59 -23.47 -4.12
C PRO A 198 7.15 -22.94 -4.28
N GLY A 199 6.72 -22.71 -5.51
CA GLY A 199 5.39 -22.15 -5.80
C GLY A 199 5.34 -20.63 -5.84
N ARG A 200 6.48 -19.95 -5.78
CA ARG A 200 6.61 -18.50 -5.94
C ARG A 200 5.88 -18.02 -7.21
N LEU A 201 5.04 -17.00 -7.05
CA LEU A 201 4.28 -16.42 -8.14
C LEU A 201 5.18 -15.68 -9.12
N ALA A 202 5.07 -15.98 -10.40
CA ALA A 202 5.70 -15.20 -11.47
C ALA A 202 4.92 -13.89 -11.73
N TYR A 203 3.59 -13.95 -11.67
CA TYR A 203 2.66 -12.83 -11.82
C TYR A 203 1.59 -12.94 -10.73
N PRO A 204 1.02 -11.83 -10.23
CA PRO A 204 -0.12 -11.91 -9.34
C PRO A 204 -1.29 -12.65 -10.01
N SER A 205 -1.98 -13.50 -9.23
CA SER A 205 -3.23 -14.17 -9.60
C SER A 205 -4.45 -13.37 -9.12
N ILE A 206 -5.66 -13.73 -9.53
CA ILE A 206 -6.86 -13.17 -8.88
C ILE A 206 -6.95 -13.63 -7.42
N LYS A 207 -6.56 -14.87 -7.08
CA LYS A 207 -6.48 -15.34 -5.68
C LYS A 207 -5.65 -14.39 -4.80
N SER A 208 -4.46 -14.03 -5.28
CA SER A 208 -3.56 -13.08 -4.61
C SER A 208 -4.20 -11.70 -4.44
N ALA A 209 -4.77 -11.13 -5.51
CA ALA A 209 -5.40 -9.82 -5.50
C ALA A 209 -6.65 -9.76 -4.59
N VAL A 210 -7.41 -10.85 -4.51
CA VAL A 210 -8.56 -11.01 -3.62
C VAL A 210 -8.11 -11.02 -2.16
N ALA A 211 -7.11 -11.84 -1.82
CA ALA A 211 -6.58 -11.90 -0.46
C ALA A 211 -5.97 -10.57 0.01
N GLU A 212 -5.20 -9.91 -0.86
CA GLU A 212 -4.69 -8.55 -0.62
C GLU A 212 -5.82 -7.54 -0.39
N SER A 213 -6.93 -7.66 -1.13
CA SER A 213 -8.10 -6.79 -0.98
C SER A 213 -8.80 -7.00 0.36
N VAL A 214 -8.87 -8.24 0.88
CA VAL A 214 -9.35 -8.51 2.25
C VAL A 214 -8.52 -7.74 3.27
N PHE A 215 -7.19 -7.81 3.15
CA PHE A 215 -6.29 -7.11 4.06
C PHE A 215 -6.46 -5.58 3.98
N ARG A 216 -6.69 -5.05 2.77
CA ARG A 216 -6.96 -3.61 2.56
C ARG A 216 -8.30 -3.13 3.09
N ILE A 217 -9.34 -3.97 3.10
CA ILE A 217 -10.56 -3.66 3.86
C ILE A 217 -10.21 -3.48 5.34
N GLY A 218 -9.33 -4.34 5.88
CA GLY A 218 -8.77 -4.17 7.23
C GLY A 218 -8.06 -2.82 7.42
N PHE A 219 -7.33 -2.33 6.43
CA PHE A 219 -6.69 -1.01 6.48
C PHE A 219 -7.71 0.11 6.58
N GLU A 220 -8.68 0.13 5.66
CA GLU A 220 -9.69 1.21 5.62
C GLU A 220 -10.52 1.25 6.90
N ARG A 221 -10.88 0.08 7.45
CA ARG A 221 -11.59 -0.03 8.74
C ARG A 221 -10.80 0.53 9.93
N ASN A 222 -9.47 0.56 9.83
CA ASN A 222 -8.56 1.05 10.86
C ASN A 222 -7.78 2.31 10.39
N SER A 223 -8.35 3.08 9.47
CA SER A 223 -7.72 4.28 8.90
C SER A 223 -7.58 5.45 9.90
N ASP A 224 -8.08 5.28 11.12
CA ASP A 224 -7.76 6.13 12.27
C ASP A 224 -6.27 6.04 12.66
N ILE A 225 -5.66 4.87 12.47
CA ILE A 225 -4.23 4.63 12.76
C ILE A 225 -3.42 4.27 11.52
N ILE A 226 -4.03 3.60 10.53
CA ILE A 226 -3.40 3.25 9.26
C ILE A 226 -3.47 4.46 8.32
N PHE A 227 -2.34 4.94 7.81
CA PHE A 227 -2.32 6.12 6.94
C PHE A 227 -1.93 5.85 5.50
N GLY A 228 -1.46 4.64 5.19
CA GLY A 228 -1.09 4.24 3.83
C GLY A 228 -0.80 2.75 3.73
N GLY A 229 -0.83 2.25 2.49
CA GLY A 229 -0.44 0.89 2.16
C GLY A 229 0.11 0.83 0.75
N CYS A 230 1.26 0.18 0.56
CA CYS A 230 2.02 0.15 -0.69
C CYS A 230 2.27 -1.30 -1.12
N TYR A 231 1.77 -1.68 -2.30
CA TYR A 231 2.15 -2.96 -2.90
C TYR A 231 3.63 -2.90 -3.28
N ALA A 232 4.38 -3.98 -3.03
CA ALA A 232 5.78 -4.06 -3.44
C ALA A 232 6.14 -5.42 -4.06
N PRO A 233 7.00 -5.46 -5.10
CA PRO A 233 7.56 -4.33 -5.85
C PRO A 233 6.59 -3.75 -6.90
N ILE A 234 6.73 -2.46 -7.22
CA ILE A 234 5.86 -1.77 -8.20
C ILE A 234 6.20 -2.13 -9.65
N LEU A 235 7.48 -2.25 -10.00
CA LEU A 235 7.91 -2.39 -11.39
C LEU A 235 8.78 -3.63 -11.59
N GLN A 236 8.53 -4.38 -12.66
CA GLN A 236 9.36 -5.50 -13.10
C GLN A 236 9.66 -5.40 -14.59
N ASN A 237 10.95 -5.29 -14.93
CA ASN A 237 11.40 -5.59 -16.28
C ASN A 237 11.54 -7.11 -16.43
N ILE A 238 10.71 -7.71 -17.28
CA ILE A 238 10.67 -9.17 -17.48
C ILE A 238 12.01 -9.72 -18.03
N ASP A 239 12.76 -8.89 -18.75
CA ASP A 239 14.05 -9.28 -19.34
C ASP A 239 15.19 -9.30 -18.30
N ASN A 240 14.98 -8.72 -17.11
CA ASN A 240 15.97 -8.72 -16.03
C ASN A 240 15.29 -8.63 -14.65
N THR A 241 14.75 -9.76 -14.19
CA THR A 241 13.97 -9.86 -12.96
C THR A 241 14.80 -10.45 -11.80
N GLN A 242 14.70 -9.84 -10.61
CA GLN A 242 15.30 -10.36 -9.37
C GLN A 242 14.23 -10.78 -8.33
N TRP A 243 13.02 -10.26 -8.46
CA TRP A 243 11.91 -10.50 -7.55
C TRP A 243 10.58 -10.61 -8.29
N THR A 244 9.74 -11.53 -7.86
CA THR A 244 8.36 -11.70 -8.32
C THR A 244 7.43 -11.98 -7.14
N PRO A 245 6.11 -11.77 -7.29
CA PRO A 245 5.44 -11.07 -8.38
C PRO A 245 5.55 -9.55 -8.26
N SER A 246 5.20 -8.81 -9.31
CA SER A 246 5.24 -7.33 -9.31
C SER A 246 3.94 -6.70 -9.81
N PHE A 247 3.71 -5.45 -9.39
CA PHE A 247 2.49 -4.70 -9.65
C PHE A 247 2.28 -4.43 -11.15
N ILE A 248 3.33 -3.97 -11.83
CA ILE A 248 3.37 -3.72 -13.26
C ILE A 248 4.58 -4.46 -13.84
N VAL A 249 4.34 -5.29 -14.86
CA VAL A 249 5.38 -6.01 -15.59
C VAL A 249 5.55 -5.41 -16.96
N PHE A 250 6.77 -5.20 -17.43
CA PHE A 250 7.03 -4.56 -18.71
C PHE A 250 8.27 -5.11 -19.41
N ASN A 251 8.37 -4.82 -20.70
CA ASN A 251 9.60 -4.88 -21.48
C ASN A 251 9.72 -3.59 -22.31
N THR A 252 10.59 -3.55 -23.32
CA THR A 252 10.81 -2.37 -24.15
C THR A 252 9.61 -1.94 -25.01
N THR A 253 8.60 -2.79 -25.21
CA THR A 253 7.47 -2.53 -26.13
C THR A 253 6.09 -2.66 -25.49
N SER A 254 6.00 -3.30 -24.32
CA SER A 254 4.72 -3.73 -23.74
C SER A 254 4.71 -3.55 -22.22
N VAL A 255 3.51 -3.27 -21.69
CA VAL A 255 3.23 -3.14 -20.26
C VAL A 255 2.02 -3.99 -19.90
N VAL A 256 2.11 -4.71 -18.79
CA VAL A 256 1.07 -5.58 -18.23
C VAL A 256 0.70 -5.09 -16.85
N LYS A 257 -0.59 -4.83 -16.68
CA LYS A 257 -1.21 -4.51 -15.39
C LYS A 257 -1.62 -5.81 -14.73
N SER A 258 -1.00 -6.14 -13.60
CA SER A 258 -1.33 -7.37 -12.85
C SER A 258 -2.76 -7.37 -12.30
N THR A 259 -3.24 -8.52 -11.85
CA THR A 259 -4.51 -8.63 -11.11
C THR A 259 -4.49 -7.78 -9.84
N SER A 260 -3.38 -7.77 -9.10
CA SER A 260 -3.19 -6.90 -7.93
C SER A 260 -3.24 -5.42 -8.30
N TYR A 261 -2.69 -5.02 -9.46
CA TYR A 261 -2.87 -3.66 -10.01
C TYR A 261 -4.35 -3.31 -10.20
N LEU A 262 -5.12 -4.21 -10.81
CA LEU A 262 -6.53 -3.95 -11.09
C LEU A 262 -7.33 -3.78 -9.78
N ALA A 263 -7.12 -4.67 -8.80
CA ALA A 263 -7.76 -4.55 -7.49
C ALA A 263 -7.34 -3.28 -6.72
N GLN A 264 -6.05 -2.93 -6.80
CA GLN A 264 -5.52 -1.72 -6.18
C GLN A 264 -6.08 -0.44 -6.80
N LYS A 265 -6.16 -0.39 -8.13
CA LYS A 265 -6.84 0.67 -8.88
C LYS A 265 -8.30 0.82 -8.43
N MET A 266 -9.06 -0.28 -8.36
CA MET A 266 -10.47 -0.25 -7.96
C MET A 266 -10.68 0.38 -6.58
N PHE A 267 -9.82 0.08 -5.60
CA PHE A 267 -9.91 0.69 -4.28
C PHE A 267 -9.41 2.15 -4.24
N GLY A 268 -8.31 2.44 -4.95
CA GLY A 268 -7.65 3.75 -4.91
C GLY A 268 -8.48 4.84 -5.60
N GLU A 269 -9.13 4.51 -6.72
CA GLU A 269 -10.01 5.44 -7.44
C GLU A 269 -11.39 5.59 -6.76
N ASN A 270 -11.73 4.67 -5.84
CA ASN A 270 -13.00 4.67 -5.11
C ASN A 270 -12.75 4.71 -3.60
N LEU A 271 -12.27 5.85 -3.11
CA LEU A 271 -11.99 6.07 -1.70
C LEU A 271 -12.98 7.05 -1.07
N GLY A 272 -13.66 6.64 0.00
CA GLY A 272 -14.45 7.53 0.84
C GLY A 272 -13.62 8.17 1.94
N ASN A 273 -14.08 9.31 2.46
CA ASN A 273 -13.46 10.04 3.57
C ASN A 273 -14.24 9.91 4.89
N VAL A 274 -15.32 9.12 4.90
CA VAL A 274 -16.09 8.76 6.10
C VAL A 274 -16.38 7.26 6.06
N ILE A 275 -16.02 6.53 7.11
CA ILE A 275 -16.42 5.12 7.26
C ILE A 275 -17.87 5.09 7.74
N LEU A 276 -18.69 4.27 7.11
CA LEU A 276 -20.07 4.03 7.52
C LEU A 276 -20.16 2.76 8.36
N TYR A 277 -21.05 2.76 9.35
CA TYR A 277 -21.41 1.53 10.03
C TYR A 277 -22.07 0.58 9.02
N SER A 278 -21.53 -0.62 8.89
CA SER A 278 -22.01 -1.65 7.98
C SER A 278 -22.06 -2.99 8.72
N ALA A 279 -23.20 -3.65 8.65
CA ALA A 279 -23.42 -4.96 9.24
C ALA A 279 -24.07 -5.89 8.22
N ALA A 280 -23.75 -7.18 8.28
CA ALA A 280 -24.33 -8.22 7.42
C ALA A 280 -24.89 -9.37 8.26
N THR A 281 -25.98 -9.96 7.80
CA THR A 281 -26.62 -11.11 8.44
C THR A 281 -27.03 -12.14 7.40
N ASN A 282 -27.09 -13.41 7.80
CA ASN A 282 -27.69 -14.48 7.01
C ASN A 282 -28.72 -15.25 7.85
N ASN A 283 -29.28 -16.32 7.28
CA ASN A 283 -30.25 -17.19 7.96
C ASN A 283 -29.67 -18.01 9.13
N THR A 284 -28.35 -18.05 9.32
CA THR A 284 -27.69 -18.82 10.39
C THR A 284 -27.31 -17.98 11.59
N ILE A 285 -27.30 -16.64 11.49
CA ILE A 285 -27.06 -15.75 12.63
C ILE A 285 -28.34 -15.68 13.48
N THR A 286 -28.25 -16.15 14.73
CA THR A 286 -29.38 -16.25 15.67
C THR A 286 -29.47 -15.07 16.64
N HIS A 287 -28.44 -14.23 16.74
CA HIS A 287 -28.42 -13.05 17.61
C HIS A 287 -29.15 -11.86 16.96
N ARG A 288 -29.80 -11.00 17.79
CA ARG A 288 -30.64 -9.88 17.31
C ARG A 288 -29.85 -8.70 16.74
N SER A 289 -28.55 -8.63 16.97
CA SER A 289 -27.66 -7.56 16.53
C SER A 289 -26.26 -8.09 16.25
N VAL A 290 -25.58 -7.50 15.28
CA VAL A 290 -24.17 -7.78 14.98
C VAL A 290 -23.29 -7.12 16.03
N GLU A 291 -22.45 -7.92 16.69
CA GLU A 291 -21.46 -7.44 17.66
C GLU A 291 -20.15 -7.06 16.94
N LYS A 292 -19.47 -6.01 17.43
CA LYS A 292 -18.18 -5.58 16.89
C LYS A 292 -17.15 -6.70 17.02
N GLY A 293 -16.38 -6.93 15.96
CA GLY A 293 -15.36 -7.97 15.90
C GLY A 293 -15.88 -9.39 15.61
N GLN A 294 -17.21 -9.58 15.53
CA GLN A 294 -17.83 -10.88 15.27
C GLN A 294 -18.27 -11.03 13.81
N GLU A 295 -18.80 -12.21 13.47
CA GLU A 295 -19.48 -12.43 12.18
C GLU A 295 -20.61 -11.42 12.00
N GLY A 296 -20.69 -10.88 10.79
CA GLY A 296 -21.54 -9.75 10.42
C GLY A 296 -20.88 -8.38 10.54
N ASP A 297 -19.75 -8.21 11.24
CA ASP A 297 -19.04 -6.92 11.35
C ASP A 297 -17.86 -6.86 10.36
N GLY A 298 -18.13 -6.43 9.13
CA GLY A 298 -17.14 -6.34 8.04
C GLY A 298 -16.70 -7.69 7.45
N LYS A 299 -17.17 -8.81 8.02
CA LYS A 299 -16.97 -10.18 7.54
C LYS A 299 -18.24 -10.98 7.75
N LEU A 300 -18.69 -11.75 6.77
CA LEU A 300 -19.74 -12.74 6.89
C LEU A 300 -19.35 -14.03 6.14
N GLY A 301 -18.92 -15.06 6.85
CA GLY A 301 -18.34 -16.27 6.26
C GLY A 301 -17.09 -15.94 5.43
N ASN A 302 -17.18 -16.19 4.13
CA ASN A 302 -16.12 -15.93 3.13
C ASN A 302 -16.29 -14.59 2.39
N LEU A 303 -17.21 -13.74 2.84
CA LEU A 303 -17.40 -12.39 2.32
C LEU A 303 -16.79 -11.36 3.28
N TYR A 304 -16.01 -10.43 2.75
CA TYR A 304 -15.46 -9.29 3.48
C TYR A 304 -15.96 -7.99 2.88
N PHE A 305 -16.23 -6.99 3.72
CA PHE A 305 -16.82 -5.74 3.25
C PHE A 305 -16.50 -4.51 4.10
N ILE A 306 -16.56 -3.36 3.44
CA ILE A 306 -16.60 -2.04 4.07
C ILE A 306 -17.47 -1.10 3.25
N ALA A 307 -18.22 -0.24 3.92
CA ALA A 307 -18.93 0.88 3.31
C ALA A 307 -18.28 2.20 3.75
N THR A 308 -18.00 3.08 2.79
CA THR A 308 -17.51 4.43 3.03
C THR A 308 -18.37 5.43 2.26
N LYS A 309 -18.34 6.69 2.69
CA LYS A 309 -18.93 7.81 1.99
C LYS A 309 -17.84 8.76 1.55
N ARG A 310 -17.89 9.15 0.28
CA ARG A 310 -17.13 10.27 -0.25
C ARG A 310 -18.02 11.52 -0.20
N THR A 311 -17.65 12.50 0.61
CA THR A 311 -18.55 13.62 0.94
C THR A 311 -18.53 14.75 -0.07
N ASN A 312 -17.48 14.87 -0.90
CA ASN A 312 -17.37 15.95 -1.88
C ASN A 312 -18.39 15.83 -3.04
N ASP A 313 -18.77 14.60 -3.39
CA ASP A 313 -19.72 14.28 -4.46
C ASP A 313 -20.90 13.42 -3.98
N ASN A 314 -21.04 13.26 -2.66
CA ASN A 314 -22.10 12.50 -2.00
C ASN A 314 -22.19 11.02 -2.45
N THR A 315 -21.06 10.39 -2.75
CA THR A 315 -21.02 8.98 -3.21
C THR A 315 -20.93 8.00 -2.05
N LEU A 316 -21.83 7.02 -1.99
CA LEU A 316 -21.65 5.78 -1.24
C LEU A 316 -20.72 4.85 -2.01
N ILE A 317 -19.74 4.28 -1.33
CA ILE A 317 -18.79 3.32 -1.87
C ILE A 317 -18.83 2.07 -1.00
N VAL A 318 -19.20 0.93 -1.58
CA VAL A 318 -19.23 -0.37 -0.90
C VAL A 318 -18.23 -1.30 -1.58
N LYS A 319 -17.23 -1.74 -0.82
CA LYS A 319 -16.21 -2.69 -1.28
C LYS A 319 -16.58 -4.05 -0.72
N LEU A 320 -16.65 -5.04 -1.62
CA LEU A 320 -17.05 -6.42 -1.33
C LEU A 320 -15.97 -7.34 -1.89
N VAL A 321 -15.51 -8.30 -1.09
CA VAL A 321 -14.49 -9.27 -1.48
C VAL A 321 -14.98 -10.67 -1.14
N ASN A 322 -15.06 -11.53 -2.15
CA ASN A 322 -15.51 -12.91 -2.00
C ASN A 322 -14.31 -13.87 -2.16
N VAL A 323 -14.00 -14.63 -1.11
CA VAL A 323 -12.95 -15.67 -1.13
C VAL A 323 -13.51 -17.08 -1.35
N ASP A 324 -14.82 -17.19 -1.58
CA ASP A 324 -15.52 -18.46 -1.80
C ASP A 324 -15.36 -18.94 -3.26
N PRO A 325 -15.30 -20.26 -3.51
CA PRO A 325 -15.41 -20.82 -4.85
C PRO A 325 -16.79 -20.64 -5.51
N THR A 326 -17.79 -20.12 -4.78
CA THR A 326 -19.15 -19.87 -5.28
C THR A 326 -19.55 -18.40 -5.25
N ASP A 327 -20.49 -18.04 -6.14
CA ASP A 327 -21.07 -16.71 -6.21
C ASP A 327 -21.94 -16.41 -4.98
N ILE A 328 -21.84 -15.20 -4.45
CA ILE A 328 -22.64 -14.75 -3.29
C ILE A 328 -23.61 -13.64 -3.74
N LEU A 329 -24.91 -13.87 -3.57
CA LEU A 329 -25.93 -12.83 -3.75
C LEU A 329 -26.02 -11.94 -2.51
N ILE A 330 -25.78 -10.64 -2.69
CA ILE A 330 -25.91 -9.63 -1.66
C ILE A 330 -27.19 -8.83 -1.87
N ASN A 331 -27.98 -8.72 -0.82
CA ASN A 331 -29.10 -7.78 -0.72
C ASN A 331 -28.73 -6.72 0.32
N ALA A 332 -28.55 -5.49 -0.12
CA ALA A 332 -28.07 -4.39 0.71
C ALA A 332 -29.17 -3.35 0.91
N GLN A 333 -29.18 -2.76 2.11
CA GLN A 333 -30.10 -1.68 2.49
C GLN A 333 -29.31 -0.51 3.07
N ILE A 334 -29.51 0.68 2.50
CA ILE A 334 -29.08 1.93 3.10
C ILE A 334 -30.17 2.34 4.11
N GLN A 335 -29.89 2.17 5.40
CA GLN A 335 -30.87 2.48 6.45
C GLN A 335 -31.30 3.95 6.39
N GLY A 336 -32.61 4.18 6.46
CA GLY A 336 -33.19 5.53 6.44
C GLY A 336 -33.24 6.21 5.07
N SER A 337 -32.68 5.60 4.01
CA SER A 337 -32.80 6.16 2.67
C SER A 337 -34.16 5.86 2.05
N THR A 338 -34.77 6.89 1.46
CA THR A 338 -35.99 6.80 0.64
C THR A 338 -35.72 7.18 -0.82
N THR A 339 -34.48 7.51 -1.16
CA THR A 339 -34.09 7.94 -2.51
C THR A 339 -33.89 6.74 -3.42
N SER A 340 -34.23 6.91 -4.70
CA SER A 340 -33.74 6.04 -5.75
C SER A 340 -32.39 6.57 -6.21
N SER A 341 -31.39 5.72 -6.28
CA SER A 341 -30.05 6.07 -6.75
C SER A 341 -29.59 5.13 -7.84
N THR A 342 -28.68 5.62 -8.67
CA THR A 342 -27.98 4.82 -9.67
C THR A 342 -26.48 4.94 -9.42
N GLY A 343 -25.76 3.96 -9.94
CA GLY A 343 -24.31 4.00 -9.98
C GLY A 343 -23.76 2.76 -10.66
N VAL A 344 -22.51 2.43 -10.34
CA VAL A 344 -21.73 1.44 -11.07
C VAL A 344 -21.08 0.48 -10.08
N ALA A 345 -21.15 -0.80 -10.39
CA ALA A 345 -20.30 -1.83 -9.81
C ALA A 345 -19.12 -2.10 -10.74
N TYR A 346 -17.91 -1.92 -10.21
CA TYR A 346 -16.67 -2.36 -10.81
C TYR A 346 -16.35 -3.77 -10.30
N ILE A 347 -16.09 -4.72 -11.19
CA ILE A 347 -15.91 -6.13 -10.86
C ILE A 347 -14.57 -6.60 -11.45
N LEU A 348 -13.65 -7.08 -10.61
CA LEU A 348 -12.48 -7.81 -11.08
C LEU A 348 -12.92 -9.20 -11.55
N THR A 349 -12.79 -9.48 -12.85
CA THR A 349 -13.22 -10.74 -13.47
C THR A 349 -12.06 -11.49 -14.11
N ALA A 350 -12.20 -12.81 -14.17
CA ALA A 350 -11.28 -13.77 -14.77
C ALA A 350 -11.59 -14.13 -16.23
N GLY A 351 -12.71 -13.64 -16.77
CA GLY A 351 -13.28 -14.16 -18.02
C GLY A 351 -14.10 -15.44 -17.82
N SER A 352 -14.78 -15.88 -18.87
CA SER A 352 -15.69 -17.03 -18.82
C SER A 352 -14.98 -18.37 -18.99
N GLY A 353 -15.42 -19.40 -18.26
CA GLY A 353 -15.00 -20.79 -18.49
C GLY A 353 -13.64 -21.17 -17.90
N VAL A 354 -13.13 -20.38 -16.96
CA VAL A 354 -11.87 -20.62 -16.24
C VAL A 354 -12.12 -20.58 -14.73
N ASP A 355 -11.25 -21.21 -13.95
CA ASP A 355 -11.23 -21.03 -12.49
C ASP A 355 -10.66 -19.65 -12.18
N PRO A 356 -11.47 -18.71 -11.63
CA PRO A 356 -11.01 -17.35 -11.41
C PRO A 356 -9.76 -17.27 -10.55
N SER A 357 -9.64 -18.13 -9.54
CA SER A 357 -8.54 -18.08 -8.57
C SER A 357 -7.16 -18.27 -9.22
N THR A 358 -7.11 -18.91 -10.39
CA THR A 358 -5.88 -19.27 -11.10
C THR A 358 -5.49 -18.30 -12.22
N VAL A 359 -6.27 -17.24 -12.47
CA VAL A 359 -6.03 -16.34 -13.60
C VAL A 359 -4.99 -15.28 -13.27
N HIS A 360 -4.05 -15.07 -14.19
CA HIS A 360 -3.00 -14.06 -14.12
C HIS A 360 -2.95 -13.25 -15.42
N ASN A 361 -2.64 -11.96 -15.32
CA ASN A 361 -2.22 -11.18 -16.48
C ASN A 361 -0.74 -11.41 -16.74
N THR A 362 -0.38 -11.78 -17.96
CA THR A 362 0.99 -12.12 -18.37
C THR A 362 1.40 -11.35 -19.62
N MET A 363 2.68 -11.39 -20.01
CA MET A 363 3.12 -10.79 -21.28
C MET A 363 2.42 -11.38 -22.51
N LEU A 364 2.00 -12.66 -22.45
CA LEU A 364 1.30 -13.34 -23.55
C LEU A 364 -0.21 -13.07 -23.54
N ASN A 365 -0.80 -12.96 -22.35
CA ASN A 365 -2.21 -12.65 -22.17
C ASN A 365 -2.37 -11.50 -21.16
N PRO A 366 -2.16 -10.25 -21.61
CA PRO A 366 -2.09 -9.09 -20.71
C PRO A 366 -3.44 -8.67 -20.11
N ASN A 367 -4.54 -9.22 -20.63
CA ASN A 367 -5.91 -8.90 -20.23
C ASN A 367 -6.74 -10.14 -19.91
N ALA A 368 -6.10 -11.22 -19.42
CA ALA A 368 -6.79 -12.43 -18.97
C ALA A 368 -7.81 -12.11 -17.86
N ALA A 369 -7.39 -11.25 -16.92
CA ALA A 369 -8.23 -10.59 -15.95
C ALA A 369 -8.43 -9.12 -16.33
N SER A 370 -9.62 -8.61 -16.06
CA SER A 370 -9.99 -7.21 -16.35
C SER A 370 -11.01 -6.69 -15.33
N ILE A 371 -11.24 -5.37 -15.35
CA ILE A 371 -12.33 -4.75 -14.59
C ILE A 371 -13.51 -4.61 -15.54
N THR A 372 -14.65 -5.21 -15.20
CA THR A 372 -15.92 -4.97 -15.88
C THR A 372 -16.80 -4.04 -15.08
N GLU A 373 -17.71 -3.36 -15.77
CA GLU A 373 -18.67 -2.44 -15.17
C GLU A 373 -20.09 -2.99 -15.33
N GLN A 374 -20.88 -2.89 -14.26
CA GLN A 374 -22.29 -3.22 -14.24
C GLN A 374 -23.07 -2.07 -13.61
N SER A 375 -24.14 -1.61 -14.26
CA SER A 375 -25.03 -0.62 -13.65
C SER A 375 -25.75 -1.19 -12.43
N VAL A 376 -25.80 -0.42 -11.36
CA VAL A 376 -26.54 -0.75 -10.13
C VAL A 376 -27.60 0.33 -9.89
N SER A 377 -28.78 -0.11 -9.48
CA SER A 377 -29.88 0.78 -9.12
C SER A 377 -30.35 0.44 -7.71
N ALA A 378 -30.48 1.44 -6.85
CA ALA A 378 -31.16 1.29 -5.57
C ALA A 378 -32.54 1.93 -5.63
N ARG A 379 -33.53 1.30 -5.00
CA ARG A 379 -34.87 1.85 -4.80
C ARG A 379 -35.18 1.84 -3.31
N ASN A 380 -35.55 2.99 -2.74
CA ASN A 380 -35.73 3.15 -1.30
C ASN A 380 -34.51 2.66 -0.50
N GLY A 381 -33.31 2.96 -1.02
CA GLY A 381 -32.04 2.50 -0.44
C GLY A 381 -31.75 0.99 -0.57
N THR A 382 -32.64 0.18 -1.15
CA THR A 382 -32.43 -1.26 -1.37
C THR A 382 -31.80 -1.52 -2.73
N TRP A 383 -30.76 -2.35 -2.78
CA TRP A 383 -30.16 -2.83 -4.02
C TRP A 383 -29.60 -4.25 -3.83
N SER A 384 -29.31 -4.92 -4.95
CA SER A 384 -28.72 -6.26 -4.93
C SER A 384 -27.59 -6.36 -5.94
N ILE A 385 -26.61 -7.20 -5.63
CA ILE A 385 -25.52 -7.55 -6.54
C ILE A 385 -25.07 -8.98 -6.30
N THR A 386 -24.69 -9.68 -7.36
CA THR A 386 -23.94 -10.93 -7.25
C THR A 386 -22.45 -10.58 -7.15
N VAL A 387 -21.80 -11.07 -6.10
CA VAL A 387 -20.34 -11.02 -5.95
C VAL A 387 -19.80 -12.37 -6.44
N PRO A 388 -19.16 -12.43 -7.63
CA PRO A 388 -18.71 -13.70 -8.20
C PRO A 388 -17.72 -14.44 -7.29
N SER A 389 -17.54 -15.74 -7.51
CA SER A 389 -16.47 -16.51 -6.85
C SER A 389 -15.09 -15.86 -7.08
N TRP A 390 -14.25 -15.86 -6.04
CA TRP A 390 -12.91 -15.26 -6.06
C TRP A 390 -12.87 -13.89 -6.75
N SER A 391 -13.57 -12.90 -6.20
CA SER A 391 -13.70 -11.60 -6.84
C SER A 391 -13.58 -10.42 -5.88
N VAL A 392 -13.24 -9.28 -6.47
CA VAL A 392 -13.26 -7.96 -5.82
C VAL A 392 -14.31 -7.14 -6.53
N VAL A 393 -15.27 -6.59 -5.78
CA VAL A 393 -16.35 -5.75 -6.29
C VAL A 393 -16.36 -4.42 -5.55
N VAL A 394 -16.43 -3.31 -6.29
CA VAL A 394 -16.61 -1.97 -5.73
C VAL A 394 -17.87 -1.37 -6.31
N VAL A 395 -18.88 -1.16 -5.47
CA VAL A 395 -20.14 -0.52 -5.84
C VAL A 395 -20.09 0.94 -5.46
N THR A 396 -20.43 1.81 -6.40
CA THR A 396 -20.64 3.24 -6.19
C THR A 396 -22.11 3.57 -6.39
N LEU A 397 -22.68 4.40 -5.51
CA LEU A 397 -24.04 4.91 -5.63
C LEU A 397 -24.04 6.39 -5.24
N THR A 398 -24.64 7.24 -6.07
CA THR A 398 -24.85 8.65 -5.68
C THR A 398 -26.01 8.71 -4.69
N LEU A 399 -25.77 9.19 -3.46
CA LEU A 399 -26.78 9.19 -2.39
C LEU A 399 -27.83 10.30 -2.53
#